data_AF-A7TKD0-F1
#
_entry.id   AF-A7TKD0-F1
#
_cell.length_a   1.000
_cell.length_b   1.000
_cell.length_c   1.000
_cell.angle_alpha   90.00
_cell.angle_beta   90.00
_cell.angle_gamma   90.00
#
_symmetry.space_group_name_H-M   'P 1'
#
loop_
_entity.id
_entity.type
_entity.pdbx_description
1 polymer ?
#
loop_
_entity_poly.entity_id
_entity_poly.type
_entity_poly.pdbx_seq_one_letter_code
_entity_poly.pdbx_strand_id
1 'polypeptide(L)'
;MSSQQALREAGKQMVKAIERFPNERIKHIVSFKDSQLQRYKKVAGIQGKDGEEDAAKRASLAEIKDIINRTSGPLGMKKDMMDRINAALPEEQFTEETIMEQLKALNTLTSNKYKNYYAVGDKMYHPYGNPNYYQRIIDELEGKKKETFFTAFRTVVFGK
;
A
#
# COMPACT_ATOMS: atom_id res chain seq x y z
N MET A 1 -21.22 15.77 19.66
CA MET A 1 -19.78 15.61 19.35
C MET A 1 -19.44 16.64 18.29
N SER A 2 -18.33 17.38 18.41
CA SER A 2 -17.89 18.27 17.31
C SER A 2 -17.48 17.41 16.10
N SER A 3 -17.84 17.82 14.88
CA SER A 3 -17.49 17.10 13.65
C SER A 3 -15.98 16.79 13.54
N GLN A 4 -15.13 17.70 14.02
CA GLN A 4 -13.67 17.48 14.07
C GLN A 4 -13.26 16.41 15.10
N GLN A 5 -14.00 16.27 16.20
CA GLN A 5 -13.70 15.27 17.22
C GLN A 5 -14.07 13.87 16.73
N ALA A 6 -15.23 13.73 16.06
CA ALA A 6 -15.65 12.48 15.45
C ALA A 6 -14.67 12.03 14.35
N LEU A 7 -14.19 12.97 13.52
CA LEU A 7 -13.17 12.69 12.51
C LEU A 7 -11.85 12.17 13.13
N ARG A 8 -11.39 12.78 14.23
CA ARG A 8 -10.18 12.34 14.94
C ARG A 8 -10.38 10.96 15.55
N GLU A 9 -11.54 10.67 16.12
CA GLU A 9 -11.86 9.36 16.68
C GLU A 9 -11.90 8.28 15.60
N ALA A 10 -12.54 8.54 14.46
CA ALA A 10 -12.51 7.65 13.29
C ALA A 10 -11.07 7.42 12.80
N GLY A 11 -10.25 8.48 12.72
CA GLY A 11 -8.83 8.38 12.40
C GLY A 11 -8.05 7.49 13.38
N LYS A 12 -8.31 7.58 14.69
CA LYS A 12 -7.69 6.71 15.69
C LYS A 12 -8.07 5.24 15.51
N GLN A 13 -9.33 4.96 15.18
CA GLN A 13 -9.79 3.60 14.89
C GLN A 13 -9.09 3.03 13.65
N MET A 14 -8.94 3.85 12.61
CA MET A 14 -8.23 3.47 11.39
C MET A 14 -6.75 3.16 11.67
N VAL A 15 -6.05 4.01 12.42
CA VAL A 15 -4.65 3.76 12.83
C VAL A 15 -4.52 2.43 13.56
N LYS A 16 -5.38 2.15 14.56
CA LYS A 16 -5.37 0.88 15.29
C LYS A 16 -5.64 -0.33 14.38
N ALA A 17 -6.46 -0.17 13.35
CA ALA A 17 -6.75 -1.23 12.40
C ALA A 17 -5.53 -1.51 11.52
N ILE A 18 -4.87 -0.47 10.99
CA ILE A 18 -3.67 -0.59 10.15
C ILE A 18 -2.48 -1.15 10.94
N GLU A 19 -2.31 -0.79 12.22
CA GLU A 19 -1.23 -1.30 13.07
C GLU A 19 -1.20 -2.84 13.17
N ARG A 20 -2.39 -3.47 13.11
CA ARG A 20 -2.56 -4.93 13.17
C ARG A 20 -2.12 -5.64 11.89
N PHE A 21 -1.91 -4.93 10.78
CA PHE A 21 -1.49 -5.56 9.53
C PHE A 21 -0.04 -6.06 9.62
N PRO A 22 0.28 -7.22 9.01
CA PRO A 22 1.66 -7.65 8.88
C PRO A 22 2.43 -6.70 7.96
N ASN A 23 3.75 -6.63 8.16
CA ASN A 23 4.62 -5.87 7.26
C ASN A 23 4.64 -6.52 5.86
N GLU A 24 4.82 -5.72 4.83
CA GLU A 24 4.84 -6.20 3.45
C GLU A 24 6.02 -7.14 3.20
N ARG A 25 5.76 -8.16 2.37
CA ARG A 25 6.80 -9.10 1.91
C ARG A 25 7.84 -8.43 1.00
N ILE A 26 7.42 -7.41 0.23
CA ILE A 26 8.23 -6.70 -0.77
C ILE A 26 8.53 -5.30 -0.22
N LYS A 27 9.74 -5.09 0.29
CA LYS A 27 10.12 -3.90 1.08
C LYS A 27 10.68 -2.71 0.26
N HIS A 28 10.89 -2.88 -1.05
CA HIS A 28 11.86 -2.05 -1.79
C HIS A 28 11.30 -0.78 -2.42
N ILE A 29 9.99 -0.54 -2.37
CA ILE A 29 9.36 0.59 -3.07
C ILE A 29 8.62 1.49 -2.09
N VAL A 30 7.47 1.06 -1.55
CA VAL A 30 6.69 1.79 -0.54
C VAL A 30 5.90 0.77 0.28
N SER A 31 5.96 0.86 1.61
CA SER A 31 5.08 0.09 2.49
C SER A 31 3.69 0.73 2.50
N PHE A 32 2.67 -0.07 2.21
CA PHE A 32 1.27 0.35 2.36
C PHE A 32 0.99 0.71 3.81
N LYS A 33 1.40 -0.15 4.75
CA LYS A 33 1.22 0.06 6.19
C LYS A 33 1.82 1.39 6.62
N ASP A 34 3.08 1.66 6.29
CA ASP A 34 3.75 2.88 6.72
C ASP A 34 3.12 4.12 6.09
N SER A 35 2.82 4.09 4.79
CA SER A 35 2.17 5.18 4.07
C SER A 35 0.79 5.52 4.65
N GLN A 36 -0.02 4.51 4.92
CA GLN A 36 -1.35 4.71 5.51
C GLN A 36 -1.27 5.13 6.98
N LEU A 37 -0.33 4.61 7.77
CA LEU A 37 -0.11 5.08 9.14
C LEU A 37 0.28 6.55 9.15
N GLN A 38 1.22 6.98 8.31
CA GLN A 38 1.60 8.39 8.20
C GLN A 38 0.41 9.28 7.80
N ARG A 39 -0.46 8.78 6.91
CA ARG A 39 -1.67 9.48 6.47
C ARG A 39 -2.67 9.65 7.61
N TYR A 40 -3.13 8.56 8.24
CA TYR A 40 -4.19 8.63 9.26
C TYR A 40 -3.71 9.10 10.64
N LYS A 41 -2.41 9.01 10.96
CA LYS A 41 -1.84 9.65 12.17
C LYS A 41 -2.05 11.17 12.13
N LYS A 42 -1.90 11.81 10.96
CA LYS A 42 -2.16 13.25 10.77
C LYS A 42 -3.64 13.58 11.02
N VAL A 43 -4.55 12.78 10.46
CA VAL A 43 -6.01 12.94 10.64
C VAL A 43 -6.44 12.71 12.10
N ALA A 44 -5.83 11.74 12.77
CA ALA A 44 -6.09 11.40 14.16
C ALA A 44 -5.54 12.44 15.16
N GLY A 45 -4.72 13.40 14.70
CA GLY A 45 -4.00 14.34 15.56
C GLY A 45 -2.91 13.67 16.41
N ILE A 46 -2.48 12.47 16.04
CA ILE A 46 -1.38 11.75 16.69
C ILE A 46 -0.11 12.14 15.94
N GLN A 47 0.54 13.22 16.35
CA GLN A 47 1.91 13.49 15.89
C GLN A 47 2.82 12.38 16.42
N GLY A 48 3.32 11.54 15.52
CA GLY A 48 4.29 10.51 15.87
C GLY A 48 5.58 11.13 16.37
N LYS A 49 6.24 10.45 17.33
CA LYS A 49 7.63 10.70 17.70
C LYS A 49 8.63 10.37 16.58
N ASP A 50 8.14 9.93 15.42
CA ASP A 50 8.89 9.63 14.19
C ASP A 50 9.40 10.91 13.46
N GLY A 51 9.28 12.08 14.10
CA GLY A 51 9.55 13.39 13.52
C GLY A 51 11.01 13.69 13.18
N GLU A 52 11.98 12.91 13.67
CA GLU A 52 13.41 13.15 13.36
C GLU A 52 13.80 12.67 11.95
N GLU A 53 13.30 11.52 11.49
CA GLU A 53 13.58 11.03 10.13
C GLU A 53 12.80 11.82 9.05
N ASP A 54 11.57 12.25 9.37
CA ASP A 54 10.76 13.09 8.48
C ASP A 54 11.19 14.57 8.52
N ALA A 55 11.81 15.05 9.60
CA ALA A 55 12.45 16.39 9.63
C ALA A 55 13.67 16.43 8.71
N ALA A 56 14.46 15.35 8.63
CA ALA A 56 15.56 15.23 7.67
C ALA A 56 15.07 15.23 6.22
N LYS A 57 13.95 14.55 5.92
CA LYS A 57 13.32 14.58 4.58
C LYS A 57 12.64 15.93 4.26
N ARG A 58 12.10 16.62 5.26
CA ARG A 58 11.58 17.99 5.11
C ARG A 58 12.70 19.01 4.91
N ALA A 59 13.83 18.83 5.58
CA ALA A 59 15.04 19.61 5.35
C ALA A 59 15.53 19.40 3.90
N SER A 60 15.58 18.16 3.41
CA SER A 60 15.95 17.89 2.01
C SER A 60 14.95 18.47 1.01
N LEU A 61 13.64 18.43 1.28
CA LEU A 61 12.63 19.04 0.40
C LEU A 61 12.67 20.58 0.43
N ALA A 62 12.98 21.19 1.58
CA ALA A 62 13.16 22.63 1.71
C ALA A 62 14.46 23.09 1.02
N GLU A 63 15.52 22.28 1.10
CA GLU A 63 16.80 22.50 0.42
C GLU A 63 16.66 22.30 -1.10
N ILE A 64 15.89 21.30 -1.55
CA ILE A 64 15.48 21.13 -2.95
C ILE A 64 14.69 22.36 -3.42
N LYS A 65 13.76 22.88 -2.59
CA LYS A 65 12.99 24.10 -2.91
C LYS A 65 13.88 25.33 -3.00
N ASP A 66 14.88 25.46 -2.14
CA ASP A 66 15.82 26.59 -2.12
C ASP A 66 16.83 26.52 -3.30
N ILE A 67 17.34 25.33 -3.62
CA ILE A 67 18.17 25.08 -4.81
C ILE A 67 17.37 25.36 -6.09
N ILE A 68 16.11 24.95 -6.16
CA ILE A 68 15.22 25.21 -7.31
C ILE A 68 14.94 26.71 -7.47
N ASN A 69 14.79 27.45 -6.38
CA ASN A 69 14.58 28.90 -6.38
C ASN A 69 15.88 29.68 -6.69
N ARG A 70 17.05 29.18 -6.26
CA ARG A 70 18.37 29.78 -6.56
C ARG A 70 18.87 29.48 -7.99
N THR A 71 18.43 28.38 -8.59
CA THR A 71 18.83 27.99 -9.96
C THR A 71 17.81 28.37 -11.04
N SER A 72 16.65 28.95 -10.67
CA SER A 72 15.67 29.45 -11.64
C SER A 72 16.05 30.83 -12.21
N GLY A 73 17.08 30.85 -13.04
CA GLY A 73 17.13 31.69 -14.25
C GLY A 73 16.25 31.09 -15.37
N PRO A 74 16.10 31.77 -16.52
CA PRO A 74 14.85 32.14 -17.17
C PRO A 74 14.13 30.98 -17.89
N LEU A 75 13.55 30.04 -17.16
CA LEU A 75 12.46 29.21 -17.68
C LEU A 75 11.31 29.24 -16.66
N GLY A 76 10.39 30.19 -16.85
CA GLY A 76 9.18 30.40 -16.06
C GLY A 76 8.14 29.26 -16.13
N MET A 77 8.57 28.03 -16.38
CA MET A 77 7.73 26.83 -16.58
C MET A 77 7.40 26.09 -15.26
N LYS A 78 7.92 26.53 -14.10
CA LYS A 78 7.80 25.76 -12.84
C LYS A 78 6.54 26.08 -12.04
N LYS A 79 6.08 27.33 -12.00
CA LYS A 79 4.91 27.72 -11.20
C LYS A 79 3.64 27.09 -11.77
N ASP A 80 3.43 27.24 -13.08
CA ASP A 80 2.30 26.62 -13.79
C ASP A 80 2.32 25.08 -13.70
N MET A 81 3.50 24.46 -13.68
CA MET A 81 3.62 23.01 -13.52
C MET A 81 3.28 22.57 -12.08
N MET A 82 3.74 23.28 -11.07
CA MET A 82 3.43 22.98 -9.66
C MET A 82 1.95 23.25 -9.34
N ASP A 83 1.38 24.32 -9.91
CA ASP A 83 -0.04 24.64 -9.77
C ASP A 83 -0.91 23.59 -10.48
N ARG A 84 -0.48 23.07 -11.65
CA ARG A 84 -1.12 21.91 -12.30
C ARG A 84 -1.00 20.63 -11.50
N ILE A 85 0.15 20.35 -10.88
CA ILE A 85 0.32 19.16 -10.03
C ILE A 85 -0.57 19.27 -8.78
N ASN A 86 -0.59 20.43 -8.12
CA ASN A 86 -1.46 20.67 -6.97
C ASN A 86 -2.94 20.62 -7.35
N ALA A 87 -3.33 21.13 -8.53
CA ALA A 87 -4.71 21.06 -9.02
C ALA A 87 -5.11 19.67 -9.52
N ALA A 88 -4.16 18.87 -10.01
CA ALA A 88 -4.40 17.50 -10.47
C ALA A 88 -4.39 16.47 -9.33
N LEU A 89 -3.84 16.82 -8.16
CA LEU A 89 -3.92 16.01 -6.96
C LEU A 89 -5.25 16.32 -6.26
N PRO A 90 -6.22 15.38 -6.24
CA PRO A 90 -7.44 15.60 -5.49
C PRO A 90 -7.07 15.80 -4.02
N GLU A 91 -7.45 16.94 -3.42
CA GLU A 91 -7.32 17.10 -1.98
C GLU A 91 -8.20 16.03 -1.31
N GLU A 92 -7.57 15.09 -0.61
CA GLU A 92 -8.27 14.04 0.12
C GLU A 92 -9.10 14.67 1.24
N GLN A 93 -10.39 14.87 0.98
CA GLN A 93 -11.35 15.33 1.98
C GLN A 93 -11.69 14.16 2.91
N PHE A 94 -11.04 14.11 4.07
CA PHE A 94 -11.37 13.14 5.11
C PHE A 94 -12.69 13.53 5.77
N THR A 95 -13.73 12.75 5.50
CA THR A 95 -15.00 12.79 6.24
C THR A 95 -15.06 11.60 7.18
N GLU A 96 -15.85 11.71 8.25
CA GLU A 96 -16.05 10.59 9.17
C GLU A 96 -16.62 9.36 8.42
N GLU A 97 -17.60 9.59 7.55
CA GLU A 97 -18.27 8.55 6.76
C GLU A 97 -17.29 7.79 5.87
N THR A 98 -16.42 8.50 5.15
CA THR A 98 -15.43 7.88 4.25
C THR A 98 -14.40 7.04 5.02
N ILE A 99 -13.95 7.52 6.19
CA ILE A 99 -13.03 6.75 7.05
C ILE A 99 -13.72 5.48 7.57
N MET A 100 -14.98 5.59 7.99
CA MET A 100 -15.74 4.44 8.50
C MET A 100 -16.02 3.40 7.39
N GLU A 101 -16.32 3.84 6.18
CA GLU A 101 -16.48 2.96 5.02
C GLU A 101 -15.17 2.23 4.69
N GLN A 102 -14.05 2.97 4.66
CA GLN A 102 -12.73 2.40 4.47
C GLN A 102 -12.39 1.38 5.57
N LEU A 103 -12.77 1.65 6.83
CA LEU A 103 -12.56 0.76 7.95
C LEU A 103 -13.37 -0.53 7.81
N LYS A 104 -14.61 -0.44 7.33
CA LYS A 104 -15.46 -1.60 7.00
C LYS A 104 -14.84 -2.43 5.87
N ALA A 105 -14.36 -1.78 4.81
CA ALA A 105 -13.69 -2.45 3.70
C ALA A 105 -12.43 -3.18 4.18
N LEU A 106 -11.59 -2.49 4.96
CA LEU A 106 -10.37 -3.02 5.55
C LEU A 106 -10.67 -4.27 6.40
N ASN A 107 -11.63 -4.18 7.33
CA ASN A 107 -12.04 -5.30 8.17
C ASN A 107 -12.59 -6.48 7.35
N THR A 108 -13.32 -6.18 6.26
CA THR A 108 -13.82 -7.22 5.34
C THR A 108 -12.66 -7.97 4.69
N LEU A 109 -11.65 -7.25 4.19
CA LEU A 109 -10.44 -7.84 3.62
C LEU A 109 -9.68 -8.68 4.66
N THR A 110 -9.47 -8.16 5.87
CA THR A 110 -8.76 -8.88 6.94
C THR A 110 -9.51 -10.13 7.38
N SER A 111 -10.84 -10.07 7.48
CA SER A 111 -11.68 -11.20 7.89
C SER A 111 -11.61 -12.38 6.91
N ASN A 112 -11.11 -12.16 5.68
CA ASN A 112 -11.03 -13.19 4.65
C ASN A 112 -12.35 -13.96 4.46
N LYS A 113 -13.50 -13.32 4.73
CA LYS A 113 -14.82 -13.94 4.77
C LYS A 113 -15.09 -14.79 3.52
N TYR A 114 -14.78 -14.25 2.34
CA TYR A 114 -15.03 -14.92 1.06
C TYR A 114 -14.02 -16.03 0.74
N LYS A 115 -12.79 -15.95 1.25
CA LYS A 115 -11.80 -17.02 1.12
C LYS A 115 -12.28 -18.29 1.84
N ASN A 116 -12.89 -18.13 3.02
CA ASN A 116 -13.39 -19.25 3.80
C ASN A 116 -14.78 -19.72 3.33
N TYR A 117 -15.61 -18.80 2.81
CA TYR A 117 -16.96 -19.12 2.34
C TYR A 117 -16.94 -19.98 1.06
N TYR A 118 -16.04 -19.66 0.13
CA TYR A 118 -15.83 -20.47 -1.07
C TYR A 118 -14.55 -21.29 -0.88
N ALA A 119 -14.63 -22.32 -0.04
CA ALA A 119 -13.54 -23.26 0.13
C ALA A 119 -13.20 -23.88 -1.23
N VAL A 120 -12.03 -23.51 -1.75
CA VAL A 120 -11.58 -23.99 -3.05
C VAL A 120 -11.26 -25.47 -2.87
N GLY A 121 -11.98 -26.33 -3.58
CA GLY A 121 -11.79 -27.77 -3.49
C GLY A 121 -10.41 -28.19 -3.99
N ASP A 122 -9.94 -29.35 -3.51
CA ASP A 122 -8.63 -29.92 -3.84
C ASP A 122 -8.34 -29.96 -5.36
N LYS A 123 -9.38 -30.17 -6.16
CA LYS A 123 -9.31 -30.18 -7.64
C LYS A 123 -8.80 -28.88 -8.28
N MET A 124 -8.89 -27.74 -7.60
CA MET A 124 -8.37 -26.47 -8.11
C MET A 124 -6.92 -26.23 -7.70
N TYR A 125 -6.52 -26.72 -6.54
CA TYR A 125 -5.12 -26.68 -6.10
C TYR A 125 -4.28 -27.72 -6.83
N HIS A 126 -4.87 -28.88 -7.10
CA HIS A 126 -4.26 -30.02 -7.77
C HIS A 126 -5.13 -30.46 -8.96
N PRO A 127 -5.12 -29.71 -10.08
CA PRO A 127 -5.88 -30.10 -11.26
C PRO A 127 -5.33 -31.41 -11.83
N TYR A 128 -6.22 -32.27 -12.34
CA TYR A 128 -5.86 -33.62 -12.83
C TYR A 128 -4.74 -33.63 -13.87
N GLY A 129 -4.68 -32.59 -14.71
CA GLY A 129 -3.66 -32.46 -15.75
C GLY A 129 -2.32 -31.88 -15.29
N ASN A 130 -2.24 -31.21 -14.13
CA ASN A 130 -0.98 -30.77 -13.56
C ASN A 130 -1.13 -30.50 -12.05
N PRO A 131 -1.01 -31.54 -11.21
CA PRO A 131 -1.20 -31.41 -9.77
C PRO A 131 -0.25 -30.40 -9.13
N ASN A 132 0.96 -30.24 -9.66
CA ASN A 132 2.00 -29.38 -9.09
C ASN A 132 1.90 -27.91 -9.53
N TYR A 133 0.95 -27.58 -10.43
CA TYR A 133 0.84 -26.26 -11.04
C TYR A 133 0.73 -25.13 -10.01
N TYR A 134 -0.17 -25.28 -9.04
CA TYR A 134 -0.41 -24.24 -8.05
C TYR A 134 0.78 -24.09 -7.10
N GLN A 135 1.36 -25.21 -6.67
CA GLN A 135 2.53 -25.21 -5.80
C GLN A 135 3.70 -24.45 -6.44
N ARG A 136 3.93 -24.65 -7.74
CA ARG A 136 4.96 -23.92 -8.49
C ARG A 136 4.74 -22.41 -8.48
N ILE A 137 3.52 -21.95 -8.69
CA ILE A 137 3.20 -20.51 -8.67
C ILE A 137 3.47 -19.94 -7.27
N ILE A 138 3.10 -20.66 -6.22
CA ILE A 138 3.36 -20.24 -4.83
C ILE A 138 4.87 -20.20 -4.56
N ASP A 139 5.62 -21.22 -4.97
CA ASP A 139 7.07 -21.29 -4.78
C ASP A 139 7.81 -20.18 -5.53
N GLU A 140 7.34 -19.78 -6.72
CA GLU A 140 7.85 -18.63 -7.47
C GLU A 140 7.55 -17.30 -6.76
N LEU A 141 6.30 -17.11 -6.29
CA LEU A 141 5.90 -15.91 -5.54
C LEU A 141 6.67 -15.77 -4.22
N GLU A 142 7.01 -16.89 -3.58
CA GLU A 142 7.80 -16.94 -2.35
C GLU A 142 9.31 -16.92 -2.59
N GLY A 143 9.75 -16.93 -3.86
CA GLY A 143 11.17 -16.88 -4.24
C GLY A 143 11.95 -18.17 -3.95
N LYS A 144 11.25 -19.29 -3.70
CA LYS A 144 11.84 -20.53 -3.20
C LYS A 144 12.50 -21.40 -4.29
N LYS A 145 12.12 -21.28 -5.57
CA LYS A 145 12.84 -21.87 -6.72
C LYS A 145 12.17 -21.49 -8.05
N LYS A 146 12.97 -21.13 -9.06
CA LYS A 146 12.56 -21.18 -10.47
C LYS A 146 12.79 -22.61 -10.96
N GLU A 147 11.79 -23.25 -11.55
CA GLU A 147 12.01 -24.54 -12.20
C GLU A 147 13.10 -24.40 -13.28
N THR A 148 13.96 -25.41 -13.40
CA THR A 148 14.97 -25.46 -14.46
C THR A 148 14.25 -25.65 -15.80
N PHE A 149 14.70 -25.00 -16.88
CA PHE A 149 14.05 -25.05 -18.21
C PHE A 149 13.65 -26.46 -18.68
N PHE A 150 14.43 -27.48 -18.28
CA PHE A 150 14.15 -28.89 -18.53
C PHE A 150 12.84 -29.39 -17.89
N THR A 151 12.56 -29.00 -16.66
CA THR A 151 11.33 -29.36 -15.93
C THR A 151 10.12 -28.74 -16.61
N ALA A 152 10.20 -27.44 -16.95
CA ALA A 152 9.14 -26.75 -17.67
C ALA A 152 8.84 -27.39 -19.04
N PHE A 153 9.88 -27.78 -19.78
CA PHE A 153 9.72 -28.50 -21.04
C PHE A 153 9.04 -29.86 -20.86
N ARG A 154 9.46 -30.64 -19.86
CA ARG A 154 8.85 -31.94 -19.54
C ARG A 154 7.38 -31.78 -19.16
N THR A 155 7.02 -30.76 -18.38
CA THR A 155 5.63 -30.47 -18.01
C THR A 155 4.76 -30.16 -19.23
N VAL A 156 5.27 -29.40 -20.21
CA VAL A 156 4.53 -29.06 -21.43
C VAL A 156 4.34 -30.28 -22.34
N VAL A 157 5.36 -31.13 -22.46
CA VAL A 157 5.32 -32.30 -23.36
C VAL A 157 4.55 -33.48 -22.76
N PHE A 158 4.65 -33.71 -21.45
CA PHE A 158 4.10 -34.90 -20.79
C PHE A 158 2.91 -34.61 -19.87
N GLY A 159 2.55 -33.34 -19.65
CA GLY A 159 1.49 -32.96 -18.71
C GLY A 159 1.78 -33.39 -17.26
N LYS A 160 3.05 -33.60 -16.91
CA LYS A 160 3.52 -34.04 -15.58
C LYS A 160 4.86 -33.41 -15.25
#